data_AF-A0A356ZWC0-F1
#
_entry.id   AF-A0A356ZWC0-F1
#
_cell.length_a   1.000
_cell.length_b   1.000
_cell.length_c   1.000
_cell.angle_alpha   90.00
_cell.angle_beta   90.00
_cell.angle_gamma   90.00
#
_symmetry.space_group_name_H-M   'P 1'
#
loop_
_entity.id
_entity.type
_entity.pdbx_description
1 polymer ?
#
loop_
_entity_poly.entity_id
_entity_poly.type
_entity_poly.pdbx_seq_one_letter_code
_entity_poly.pdbx_strand_id
1 'polypeptide(L)'
;MAVQILSVVQQGELWVITLKVYEGVYRKDAYTVRVVDTPLPPAEMDHETQENIMKTFVLGQVTKHMRRGSLPPTGMQIDGRNVWETETASTTS
;
A
#
# COMPACT_ATOMS: atom_id res chain seq x y z
N MET A 1 -10.63 -10.90 5.38
CA MET A 1 -10.45 -9.64 4.63
C MET A 1 -10.18 -10.00 3.18
N ALA A 2 -10.96 -9.51 2.21
CA ALA A 2 -10.77 -9.85 0.79
C ALA A 2 -10.24 -8.63 0.01
N VAL A 3 -9.13 -8.07 0.52
CA VAL A 3 -8.25 -7.18 -0.24
C VAL A 3 -7.10 -8.04 -0.74
N GLN A 4 -6.92 -8.12 -2.05
CA GLN A 4 -5.86 -8.89 -2.69
C GLN A 4 -5.00 -7.96 -3.52
N ILE A 5 -3.68 -8.06 -3.40
CA ILE A 5 -2.75 -7.35 -4.28
C ILE A 5 -2.64 -8.13 -5.58
N LEU A 6 -2.89 -7.44 -6.70
CA LEU A 6 -2.77 -7.99 -8.06
C LEU A 6 -1.40 -7.66 -8.67
N SER A 7 -0.89 -6.45 -8.41
CA SER A 7 0.41 -6.01 -8.93
C SER A 7 1.04 -4.95 -8.05
N VAL A 8 2.37 -4.91 -8.06
CA VAL A 8 3.19 -3.83 -7.50
C VAL A 8 4.18 -3.43 -8.58
N VAL A 9 4.23 -2.15 -8.91
CA VAL A 9 5.12 -1.62 -9.95
C VAL A 9 5.75 -0.32 -9.46
N GLN A 10 7.07 -0.24 -9.48
CA GLN A 10 7.78 1.01 -9.28
C GLN A 10 7.90 1.75 -10.61
N GLN A 11 7.45 3.01 -10.65
CA GLN A 11 7.48 3.88 -11.82
C GLN A 11 8.26 5.15 -11.50
N GLY A 12 9.58 5.10 -11.65
CA GLY A 12 10.45 6.20 -11.21
C GLY A 12 10.37 6.39 -9.70
N GLU A 13 9.87 7.55 -9.26
CA GLU A 13 9.79 7.94 -7.85
C GLU A 13 8.48 7.53 -7.16
N LEU A 14 7.53 6.94 -7.89
CA LEU A 14 6.24 6.51 -7.32
C LEU A 14 6.06 5.00 -7.40
N TRP A 15 5.26 4.46 -6.49
CA TRP A 15 4.82 3.07 -6.52
C TRP A 15 3.34 2.99 -6.89
N VAL A 16 3.02 2.10 -7.84
CA VAL A 16 1.66 1.80 -8.25
C VAL A 16 1.30 0.39 -7.79
N ILE A 17 0.27 0.29 -6.96
CA ILE A 17 -0.24 -0.98 -6.45
C ILE A 17 -1.66 -1.15 -6.97
N THR A 18 -1.93 -2.27 -7.61
CA THR A 18 -3.29 -2.62 -8.06
C THR A 18 -3.85 -3.64 -7.09
N LEU A 19 -5.05 -3.37 -6.59
CA LEU A 19 -5.75 -4.21 -5.63
C LEU A 19 -7.07 -4.71 -6.21
N LYS A 20 -7.49 -5.90 -5.80
CA LYS A 20 -8.87 -6.35 -5.85
C LYS A 20 -9.46 -6.18 -4.45
N VAL A 21 -10.52 -5.39 -4.32
CA VAL A 21 -11.16 -5.05 -3.03
C VAL A 21 -12.58 -5.60 -3.03
N TYR A 22 -12.84 -6.57 -2.15
CA TYR A 22 -14.14 -7.19 -1.98
C TYR A 22 -14.50 -7.26 -0.49
N GLU A 23 -15.11 -6.21 0.04
CA GLU A 23 -15.47 -6.15 1.46
C GLU A 23 -16.69 -5.26 1.69
N GLY A 24 -17.75 -5.85 2.23
CA GLY A 24 -19.02 -5.15 2.43
C GLY A 24 -19.55 -4.56 1.11
N VAL A 25 -19.72 -3.23 1.10
CA VAL A 25 -20.18 -2.46 -0.07
C VAL A 25 -19.08 -2.19 -1.09
N TYR A 26 -17.81 -2.42 -0.75
CA TYR A 26 -16.69 -2.20 -1.65
C TYR A 26 -16.51 -3.42 -2.54
N ARG A 27 -16.74 -3.23 -3.85
CA ARG A 27 -16.47 -4.21 -4.90
C ARG A 27 -15.69 -3.53 -6.02
N LYS A 28 -14.39 -3.76 -6.05
CA LYS A 28 -13.45 -3.21 -7.04
C LYS A 28 -12.56 -4.35 -7.53
N ASP A 29 -12.69 -4.71 -8.80
CA ASP A 29 -11.82 -5.73 -9.42
C ASP A 29 -10.42 -5.23 -9.70
N ALA A 30 -10.29 -3.92 -9.99
CA ALA A 30 -9.03 -3.23 -10.16
C ALA A 30 -9.12 -1.87 -9.47
N TYR A 31 -8.43 -1.75 -8.34
CA TYR A 31 -8.36 -0.53 -7.54
C TYR A 31 -6.91 -0.08 -7.46
N THR A 32 -6.61 1.05 -8.10
CA THR A 32 -5.24 1.58 -8.16
C THR A 32 -4.95 2.44 -6.95
N VAL A 33 -3.83 2.14 -6.30
CA VAL A 33 -3.23 2.94 -5.24
C VAL A 33 -1.89 3.44 -5.71
N ARG A 34 -1.68 4.76 -5.62
CA ARG A 34 -0.39 5.41 -5.89
C ARG A 34 0.24 5.82 -4.58
N VAL A 35 1.47 5.41 -4.35
CA VAL A 35 2.29 5.89 -3.24
C VAL A 35 3.28 6.90 -3.82
N VAL A 36 3.16 8.14 -3.38
CA VAL A 36 3.96 9.27 -3.83
C VAL A 36 4.90 9.73 -2.74
N ASP A 37 5.84 10.63 -3.05
CA ASP A 37 6.80 11.18 -2.08
C ASP A 37 7.55 10.08 -1.30
N THR A 38 7.83 8.96 -1.97
CA THR A 38 8.50 7.81 -1.37
C THR A 38 10.00 8.11 -1.29
N PRO A 39 10.61 8.13 -0.09
CA PRO A 39 12.04 8.34 0.03
C PRO A 39 12.82 7.15 -0.54
N LEU A 40 14.12 7.34 -0.76
CA LEU A 40 14.98 6.22 -1.15
C LEU A 40 14.93 5.11 -0.08
N PRO A 41 14.87 3.83 -0.50
CA PRO A 41 14.90 2.71 0.44
C PRO A 41 16.24 2.66 1.17
N PRO A 42 16.29 2.04 2.37
CA PRO A 42 17.54 1.74 3.05
C PRO A 42 18.52 0.98 2.14
N ALA A 43 19.79 1.34 2.18
CA ALA A 43 20.80 0.89 1.21
C ALA A 43 20.96 -0.64 1.13
N GLU A 44 20.69 -1.35 2.22
CA GLU A 44 20.84 -2.81 2.31
C GLU A 44 19.54 -3.57 1.94
N MET A 45 18.46 -2.85 1.63
CA MET A 45 17.15 -3.45 1.38
C MET A 45 17.02 -3.90 -0.07
N ASP A 46 16.85 -5.21 -0.27
CA ASP A 46 16.57 -5.77 -1.59
C ASP A 46 15.18 -5.39 -2.12
N HIS A 47 14.97 -5.57 -3.42
CA HIS A 47 13.73 -5.18 -4.08
C HIS A 47 12.51 -5.98 -3.60
N GLU A 48 12.70 -7.26 -3.27
CA GLU A 48 11.61 -8.11 -2.78
C GLU A 48 11.11 -7.63 -1.42
N THR A 49 12.04 -7.26 -0.53
CA THR A 49 11.74 -6.67 0.78
C THR A 49 11.04 -5.32 0.63
N GLN A 50 11.52 -4.47 -0.28
CA GLN A 50 10.85 -3.20 -0.60
C GLN A 50 9.41 -3.42 -1.06
N GLU A 51 9.17 -4.36 -1.97
CA GLU A 51 7.81 -4.72 -2.39
C GLU A 51 6.96 -5.19 -1.22
N ASN A 52 7.48 -6.06 -0.36
CA ASN A 52 6.73 -6.61 0.77
C ASN A 52 6.34 -5.52 1.80
N ILE A 53 7.24 -4.58 2.06
CA ILE A 53 6.95 -3.40 2.90
C ILE A 53 5.89 -2.53 2.22
N MET A 54 6.02 -2.24 0.93
CA MET A 54 5.07 -1.44 0.18
C MET A 54 3.66 -2.07 0.16
N LYS A 55 3.59 -3.39 -0.04
CA LYS A 55 2.35 -4.18 0.04
C LYS A 55 1.69 -4.03 1.41
N THR A 56 2.47 -4.21 2.48
CA THR A 56 1.99 -4.11 3.87
C THR A 56 1.50 -2.70 4.18
N PHE A 57 2.26 -1.68 3.81
CA PHE A 57 1.93 -0.27 4.00
C PHE A 57 0.62 0.10 3.29
N VAL A 58 0.48 -0.24 2.01
CA VAL A 58 -0.73 0.03 1.22
C VAL A 58 -1.94 -0.70 1.79
N LEU A 59 -1.81 -1.98 2.14
CA LEU A 59 -2.90 -2.74 2.76
C LEU A 59 -3.36 -2.08 4.07
N GLY A 60 -2.44 -1.63 4.91
CA GLY A 60 -2.76 -0.91 6.15
C GLY A 60 -3.58 0.36 5.92
N GLN A 61 -3.17 1.20 4.95
CA GLN A 61 -3.87 2.43 4.62
C GLN A 61 -5.25 2.16 4.00
N VAL A 62 -5.34 1.25 3.04
CA VAL A 62 -6.61 0.86 2.40
C VAL A 62 -7.61 0.35 3.45
N THR A 63 -7.16 -0.53 4.35
CA THR A 63 -7.97 -1.06 5.43
C THR A 63 -8.47 0.04 6.35
N LYS A 64 -7.61 1.01 6.70
CA LYS A 64 -7.98 2.17 7.52
C LYS A 64 -9.07 3.02 6.86
N HIS A 65 -8.97 3.26 5.55
CA HIS A 65 -10.01 3.97 4.78
C HIS A 65 -11.33 3.20 4.73
N MET A 66 -11.27 1.88 4.49
CA MET A 66 -12.45 1.03 4.46
C MET A 66 -13.19 1.01 5.80
N ARG A 67 -12.46 0.87 6.91
CA ARG A 67 -13.01 0.93 8.29
C ARG A 67 -13.67 2.28 8.60
N ARG A 68 -13.22 3.36 7.96
CA ARG A 68 -13.79 4.70 8.11
C ARG A 68 -14.95 4.98 7.15
N GLY A 69 -15.32 4.04 6.29
CA GLY A 69 -16.34 4.27 5.27
C GLY A 69 -15.89 5.21 4.14
N SER A 70 -14.58 5.43 3.98
CA SER A 70 -14.02 6.52 3.17
C SER A 70 -13.08 6.05 2.07
N LEU A 71 -13.21 4.79 1.60
CA LEU A 71 -12.44 4.33 0.44
C LEU A 71 -12.93 5.07 -0.82
N PRO A 72 -12.10 5.87 -1.50
CA PRO A 72 -12.53 6.59 -2.68
C PRO A 72 -12.98 5.64 -3.82
N PRO A 73 -13.88 6.07 -4.72
CA PRO A 73 -14.42 5.19 -5.75
C PRO A 73 -13.46 4.91 -6.91
N THR A 74 -12.50 5.78 -7.21
CA THR A 74 -11.66 5.74 -8.42
C THR A 74 -10.22 5.30 -8.18
N GLY A 75 -9.77 5.26 -6.93
CA GLY A 75 -8.37 5.00 -6.57
C GLY A 75 -7.94 5.88 -5.41
N MET A 76 -6.74 5.63 -4.90
CA MET A 76 -6.20 6.38 -3.76
C MET A 76 -4.76 6.83 -4.03
N GLN A 77 -4.43 8.03 -3.56
CA GLN A 77 -3.05 8.47 -3.43
C GLN A 77 -2.69 8.47 -1.95
N ILE A 78 -1.56 7.84 -1.62
CA ILE A 78 -1.02 7.76 -0.26
C ILE A 78 0.33 8.47 -0.25
N ASP A 79 0.56 9.23 0.81
CA ASP A 79 1.85 9.79 1.15
C ASP A 79 2.80 8.69 1.66
N GLY A 80 3.89 8.45 0.93
CA GLY A 80 4.88 7.43 1.18
C GLY A 80 6.05 7.86 2.05
N ARG A 81 6.07 9.08 2.61
CA ARG A 81 7.21 9.61 3.37
C ARG A 81 7.71 8.70 4.49
N ASN A 82 6.82 7.90 5.08
CA ASN A 82 7.12 7.03 6.21
C ASN A 82 7.04 5.54 5.86
N VAL A 83 7.07 5.17 4.56
CA VAL A 83 6.83 3.77 4.16
C VAL A 83 7.89 2.80 4.72
N TRP A 84 9.14 3.26 4.83
CA TRP A 84 10.25 2.45 5.37
C TRP A 84 10.29 2.40 6.89
N GLU A 85 9.50 3.22 7.58
CA GLU A 85 9.41 3.21 9.05
C GLU A 85 8.51 2.07 9.57
N THR A 86 7.81 1.38 8.66
CA THR A 86 6.83 0.34 9.03
C THR A 86 7.46 -0.87 9.75
N GLU A 87 8.79 -1.03 9.69
CA GLU A 87 9.51 -2.15 10.31
C GLU A 87 9.82 -1.96 11.82
N THR A 88 9.85 -0.72 12.33
CA THR A 88 10.20 -0.49 13.75
C THR A 88 9.07 -0.81 14.74
N ALA A 89 7.85 -1.07 14.28
CA ALA A 89 6.70 -1.28 15.16
C ALA A 89 6.40 -2.76 15.51
N SER A 90 7.11 -3.73 14.92
CA SER A 90 6.79 -5.16 15.10
C SER A 90 7.82 -5.96 15.91
N THR A 91 8.84 -5.32 16.48
CA THR A 91 9.87 -5.99 17.32
C THR A 91 9.79 -5.57 18.79
N THR A 92 8.58 -5.38 19.32
CA THR A 92 8.37 -5.24 20.76
C THR A 92 7.02 -5.82 21.16
N SER A 93 6.95 -7.14 21.32
CA SER A 93 5.96 -7.84 22.16
C SER A 93 6.51 -9.18 22.57
#